data_AF-A0A5B6ZH22-F1
#
_entry.id   AF-A0A5B6ZH22-F1
#
_cell.length_a   1.000
_cell.length_b   1.000
_cell.length_c   1.000
_cell.angle_alpha   90.00
_cell.angle_beta   90.00
_cell.angle_gamma   90.00
#
_symmetry.space_group_name_H-M   'P 1'
#
loop_
_entity.id
_entity.type
_entity.pdbx_description
1 polymer ?
#
loop_
_entity_poly.entity_id
_entity_poly.type
_entity_poly.pdbx_seq_one_letter_code
_entity_poly.pdbx_strand_id
1 'polypeptide(L)'
;FSGYNPKRQEFDPEYDNDAELLLAEMEFKDTDTEEEHEPNLRVLRIYLKRLDERKRRKDFILKRNLLLPNTFEKDLSPEEKELCRRYDVFMRFHSKEQHEDLLKTTISEHRILKRIQELKEARAAGCHSSAEAGRFLVQKRKREAEERDCRAKESAQAGSSSQGGLNAFIPLDSIAKD
;
A
#
# COMPACT_ATOMS: atom_id res chain seq x y z
N PHE A 1 10.43 -9.45 -4.45
CA PHE A 1 10.07 -10.73 -3.78
C PHE A 1 9.62 -10.41 -2.37
N SER A 2 8.59 -11.08 -1.85
CA SER A 2 7.97 -10.82 -0.54
C SER A 2 8.83 -11.16 0.67
N GLY A 3 10.10 -11.55 0.46
CA GLY A 3 11.04 -11.96 1.51
C GLY A 3 10.58 -13.16 2.32
N TYR A 4 9.61 -13.95 1.83
CA TYR A 4 9.09 -15.13 2.51
C TYR A 4 9.62 -16.40 1.85
N ASN A 5 10.15 -17.32 2.66
CA ASN A 5 10.61 -18.64 2.22
C ASN A 5 9.55 -19.72 2.51
N PRO A 6 8.85 -20.25 1.48
CA PRO A 6 7.78 -21.23 1.71
C PRO A 6 8.27 -22.58 2.26
N LYS A 7 9.51 -22.97 1.96
CA LYS A 7 10.07 -24.26 2.43
C LYS A 7 10.40 -24.22 3.91
N ARG A 8 10.82 -23.06 4.42
CA ARG A 8 11.17 -22.82 5.83
C ARG A 8 10.03 -22.20 6.63
N GLN A 9 8.99 -21.69 5.97
CA GLN A 9 7.85 -20.98 6.56
C GLN A 9 8.27 -19.76 7.40
N GLU A 10 9.24 -19.00 6.91
CA GLU A 10 9.88 -17.88 7.60
C GLU A 10 10.01 -16.66 6.66
N PHE A 11 10.21 -15.49 7.27
CA PHE A 11 10.56 -14.27 6.54
C PHE A 11 12.07 -13.98 6.68
N ASP A 12 12.69 -13.42 5.65
CA ASP A 12 14.12 -13.07 5.61
C ASP A 12 14.47 -12.02 6.69
N PRO A 13 13.62 -11.00 6.92
CA PRO A 13 13.51 -10.36 8.24
C PRO A 13 12.20 -10.77 8.93
N GLU A 14 12.29 -11.48 10.05
CA GLU A 14 11.11 -11.75 10.86
C GLU A 14 10.63 -10.48 11.59
N TYR A 15 9.35 -10.45 11.98
CA TYR A 15 8.87 -9.41 12.87
C TYR A 15 9.65 -9.48 14.17
N ASP A 16 10.22 -8.35 14.57
CA ASP A 16 10.95 -8.23 15.82
C ASP A 16 12.18 -9.14 15.89
N ASN A 17 13.02 -9.06 14.84
CA ASN A 17 14.22 -9.89 14.66
C ASN A 17 15.28 -9.74 15.78
N ASP A 18 15.18 -8.67 16.56
CA ASP A 18 16.10 -8.37 17.65
C ASP A 18 15.62 -8.92 19.01
N ALA A 19 14.53 -9.69 19.04
CA ALA A 19 13.99 -10.20 20.30
C ALA A 19 14.97 -11.10 21.05
N GLU A 20 15.79 -11.84 20.30
CA GLU A 20 16.81 -12.77 20.78
C GLU A 20 18.00 -12.05 21.44
N LEU A 21 18.26 -10.76 21.13
CA LEU A 21 19.31 -9.97 21.80
C LEU A 21 19.07 -9.84 23.30
N LEU A 22 17.81 -9.83 23.74
CA LEU A 22 17.48 -9.80 25.19
C LEU A 22 17.94 -11.04 25.93
N LEU A 23 18.19 -12.14 25.22
CA LEU A 23 18.64 -13.40 25.79
C LEU A 23 20.15 -13.61 25.62
N ALA A 24 20.82 -12.78 24.83
CA ALA A 24 22.22 -13.02 24.43
C ALA A 24 23.19 -13.04 25.64
N GLU A 25 22.90 -12.26 26.67
CA GLU A 25 23.71 -12.15 27.88
C GLU A 25 23.10 -12.92 29.08
N MET A 26 21.98 -13.63 28.87
CA MET A 26 21.26 -14.30 29.95
C MET A 26 21.90 -15.66 30.26
N GLU A 27 22.24 -15.88 31.53
CA GLU A 27 22.86 -17.12 32.02
C GLU A 27 22.18 -17.54 33.32
N PHE A 28 22.04 -18.86 33.52
CA PHE A 28 21.67 -19.48 34.80
C PHE A 28 22.90 -20.23 35.32
N LYS A 29 23.30 -19.98 36.56
CA LYS A 29 24.40 -20.70 37.21
C LYS A 29 23.84 -21.65 38.27
N ASP A 30 24.51 -22.78 38.45
CA ASP A 30 24.10 -23.79 39.45
C ASP A 30 24.19 -23.29 40.90
N THR A 31 24.88 -22.16 41.13
CA THR A 31 25.02 -21.51 42.44
C THR A 31 24.00 -20.40 42.70
N ASP A 32 23.24 -20.00 41.67
CA ASP A 32 22.29 -18.91 41.77
C ASP A 32 21.13 -19.30 42.71
N THR A 33 20.58 -18.30 43.38
CA THR A 33 19.38 -18.41 44.20
C THR A 33 18.12 -18.22 43.36
N GLU A 34 16.98 -18.69 43.86
CA GLU A 34 15.67 -18.46 43.21
C GLU A 34 15.37 -16.98 42.95
N GLU A 35 15.86 -16.08 43.83
CA GLU A 35 15.72 -14.63 43.69
C GLU A 35 16.54 -14.08 42.50
N GLU A 36 17.70 -14.68 42.22
CA GLU A 36 18.56 -14.35 41.07
C GLU A 36 18.02 -14.96 39.76
N HIS A 37 17.28 -16.07 39.83
CA HIS A 37 16.61 -16.68 38.69
C HIS A 37 15.35 -15.93 38.24
N GLU A 38 14.59 -15.35 39.18
CA GLU A 38 13.34 -14.64 38.90
C GLU A 38 13.44 -13.54 37.81
N PRO A 39 14.46 -12.65 37.76
CA PRO A 39 14.59 -11.69 36.66
C PRO A 39 14.79 -12.36 35.29
N ASN A 40 15.61 -13.42 35.22
CA ASN A 40 15.81 -14.18 33.98
C ASN A 40 14.53 -14.88 33.52
N LEU A 41 13.77 -15.47 34.46
CA LEU A 41 12.44 -16.04 34.17
C LEU A 41 11.46 -14.98 33.65
N ARG A 42 11.54 -13.75 34.16
CA ARG A 42 10.71 -12.64 33.68
C ARG A 42 11.10 -12.21 32.26
N VAL A 43 12.39 -12.15 31.95
CA VAL A 43 12.90 -11.90 30.59
C VAL A 43 12.42 -12.98 29.63
N LEU A 44 12.51 -14.26 30.02
CA LEU A 44 11.97 -15.38 29.23
C LEU A 44 10.47 -15.24 28.95
N ARG A 45 9.67 -14.85 29.95
CA ARG A 45 8.22 -14.59 29.75
C ARG A 45 7.97 -13.45 28.76
N ILE A 46 8.79 -12.41 28.78
CA ILE A 46 8.71 -11.31 27.81
C ILE A 46 9.06 -11.83 26.42
N TYR A 47 10.14 -12.60 26.28
CA TYR A 47 10.55 -13.20 25.01
C TYR A 47 9.45 -14.10 24.41
N LEU A 48 8.82 -14.96 25.22
CA LEU A 48 7.71 -15.80 24.79
C LEU A 48 6.55 -14.98 24.22
N LYS A 49 6.20 -13.85 24.85
CA LYS A 49 5.17 -12.94 24.32
C LYS A 49 5.57 -12.33 22.97
N ARG A 50 6.85 -12.02 22.75
CA ARG A 50 7.36 -11.51 21.47
C ARG A 50 7.27 -12.58 20.38
N LEU A 51 7.60 -13.84 20.71
CA LEU A 51 7.42 -14.98 19.81
C LEU A 51 5.96 -15.21 19.43
N ASP A 52 5.04 -15.11 20.39
CA ASP A 52 3.60 -15.25 20.13
C ASP A 52 3.09 -14.18 19.17
N GLU A 53 3.50 -12.92 19.34
CA GLU A 53 3.13 -11.83 18.44
C GLU A 53 3.75 -12.01 17.05
N ARG A 54 5.02 -12.46 16.97
CA ARG A 54 5.69 -12.79 15.71
C ARG A 54 4.92 -13.87 14.94
N LYS A 55 4.53 -14.95 15.63
CA LYS A 55 3.69 -16.02 15.07
C LYS A 55 2.33 -15.48 14.64
N ARG A 56 1.66 -14.68 15.48
CA ARG A 56 0.35 -14.08 15.18
C ARG A 56 0.39 -13.24 13.91
N ARG A 57 1.42 -12.40 13.73
CA ARG A 57 1.58 -11.57 12.52
C ARG A 57 1.89 -12.39 11.29
N LYS A 58 2.77 -13.39 11.41
CA LYS A 58 3.06 -14.35 10.33
C LYS A 58 1.79 -15.05 9.87
N ASP A 59 1.03 -15.63 10.81
CA ASP A 59 -0.24 -16.28 10.53
C ASP A 59 -1.26 -15.33 9.89
N PHE A 60 -1.30 -14.07 10.33
CA PHE A 60 -2.20 -13.06 9.77
C PHE A 60 -1.93 -12.82 8.28
N ILE A 61 -0.66 -12.67 7.90
CA ILE A 61 -0.21 -12.45 6.52
C ILE A 61 -0.53 -13.67 5.65
N LEU A 62 -0.19 -14.88 6.15
CA LEU A 62 -0.36 -16.13 5.41
C LEU A 62 -1.82 -16.48 5.19
N LYS A 63 -2.65 -16.43 6.25
CA LYS A 63 -4.08 -16.76 6.17
C LYS A 63 -4.84 -15.87 5.19
N ARG A 64 -4.33 -14.67 4.92
CA ARG A 64 -4.94 -13.67 4.02
C ARG A 64 -4.26 -13.58 2.65
N ASN A 65 -3.26 -14.41 2.37
CA ASN A 65 -2.49 -14.39 1.12
C ASN A 65 -1.90 -13.02 0.78
N LEU A 66 -1.51 -12.22 1.78
CA LEU A 66 -0.97 -10.86 1.56
C LEU A 66 0.44 -10.84 0.95
N LEU A 67 1.02 -12.01 0.67
CA LEU A 67 2.32 -12.16 0.01
C LEU A 67 2.25 -11.94 -1.51
N LEU A 68 1.07 -12.13 -2.09
CA LEU A 68 0.86 -12.07 -3.53
C LEU A 68 -0.11 -10.93 -3.86
N PRO A 69 0.00 -10.31 -5.05
CA PRO A 69 -0.99 -9.36 -5.51
C PRO A 69 -2.39 -9.97 -5.48
N ASN A 70 -3.33 -9.27 -4.84
CA ASN A 70 -4.69 -9.74 -4.70
C ASN A 70 -5.34 -9.95 -6.08
N THR A 71 -5.81 -11.16 -6.37
CA THR A 71 -6.47 -11.46 -7.65
C THR A 71 -7.74 -10.65 -7.83
N PHE A 72 -8.42 -10.32 -6.72
CA PHE A 72 -9.61 -9.48 -6.71
C PHE A 72 -9.36 -8.07 -7.26
N GLU A 73 -8.18 -7.50 -7.00
CA GLU A 73 -7.85 -6.14 -7.40
C GLU A 73 -7.46 -6.01 -8.87
N LYS A 74 -7.25 -7.12 -9.59
CA LYS A 74 -6.79 -7.08 -10.98
C LYS A 74 -7.74 -6.30 -11.90
N ASP A 75 -9.04 -6.49 -11.70
CA ASP A 75 -10.10 -5.89 -12.54
C ASP A 75 -10.61 -4.54 -12.00
N LEU A 76 -10.00 -4.03 -10.92
CA LEU A 76 -10.40 -2.78 -10.30
C LEU A 76 -9.70 -1.57 -10.93
N SER A 77 -10.48 -0.51 -11.12
CA SER A 77 -9.97 0.82 -11.49
C SER A 77 -9.05 1.37 -10.38
N PRO A 78 -8.17 2.34 -10.68
CA PRO A 78 -7.29 2.93 -9.66
C PRO A 78 -8.09 3.59 -8.51
N GLU A 79 -9.26 4.17 -8.81
CA GLU A 79 -10.18 4.73 -7.82
C GLU A 79 -10.72 3.64 -6.88
N GLU A 80 -11.13 2.49 -7.41
CA GLU A 80 -11.62 1.36 -6.62
C GLU A 80 -10.52 0.68 -5.80
N LYS A 81 -9.29 0.63 -6.31
CA LYS A 81 -8.13 0.14 -5.55
C LYS A 81 -7.83 1.02 -4.36
N GLU A 82 -7.89 2.34 -4.54
CA GLU A 82 -7.70 3.28 -3.43
C GLU A 82 -8.84 3.17 -2.41
N LEU A 83 -10.07 2.92 -2.86
CA LEU A 83 -11.18 2.58 -1.97
C LEU A 83 -10.88 1.32 -1.16
N CYS A 84 -10.36 0.25 -1.78
CA CYS A 84 -9.98 -0.97 -1.04
C CYS A 84 -8.91 -0.70 0.02
N ARG A 85 -7.86 0.05 -0.35
CA ARG A 85 -6.76 0.42 0.57
C ARG A 85 -7.23 1.16 1.81
N ARG A 86 -8.24 2.04 1.68
CA ARG A 86 -8.85 2.72 2.83
C ARG A 86 -9.50 1.75 3.82
N TYR A 87 -9.93 0.58 3.35
CA TYR A 87 -10.56 -0.45 4.19
C TYR A 87 -9.57 -1.46 4.77
N ASP A 88 -8.32 -1.50 4.33
CA ASP A 88 -7.28 -2.42 4.85
C ASP A 88 -7.13 -2.34 6.38
N VAL A 89 -7.38 -1.16 6.96
CA VAL A 89 -7.34 -0.95 8.42
C VAL A 89 -8.30 -1.86 9.18
N PHE A 90 -9.43 -2.24 8.55
CA PHE A 90 -10.46 -3.09 9.13
C PHE A 90 -10.18 -4.59 8.97
N MET A 91 -9.17 -4.97 8.18
CA MET A 91 -8.81 -6.36 7.91
C MET A 91 -8.46 -7.16 9.19
N ARG A 92 -8.08 -6.46 10.26
CA ARG A 92 -7.78 -7.03 11.58
C ARG A 92 -9.02 -7.53 12.34
N PHE A 93 -10.21 -7.06 11.99
CA PHE A 93 -11.46 -7.34 12.71
C PHE A 93 -12.32 -8.41 12.04
N HIS A 94 -12.01 -8.78 10.80
CA HIS A 94 -12.80 -9.70 10.00
C HIS A 94 -11.98 -10.93 9.60
N SER A 95 -12.66 -12.03 9.31
CA SER A 95 -12.04 -13.13 8.56
C SER A 95 -11.66 -12.65 7.15
N LYS A 96 -10.82 -13.44 6.45
CA LYS A 96 -10.46 -13.14 5.06
C LYS A 96 -11.70 -12.99 4.17
N GLU A 97 -12.60 -13.97 4.24
CA GLU A 97 -13.83 -14.02 3.44
C GLU A 97 -14.76 -12.85 3.75
N GLN A 98 -14.97 -12.55 5.03
CA GLN A 98 -15.78 -11.41 5.47
C GLN A 98 -15.22 -10.08 4.96
N HIS A 99 -13.90 -9.93 4.98
CA HIS A 99 -13.26 -8.72 4.46
C HIS A 99 -13.40 -8.61 2.94
N GLU A 100 -13.23 -9.71 2.20
CA GLU A 100 -13.46 -9.72 0.75
C GLU A 100 -14.91 -9.38 0.39
N ASP A 101 -15.88 -9.88 1.14
CA ASP A 101 -17.29 -9.58 0.92
C ASP A 101 -17.65 -8.13 1.26
N LEU A 102 -17.02 -7.56 2.29
CA LEU A 102 -17.09 -6.14 2.57
C LEU A 102 -16.57 -5.32 1.38
N LEU A 103 -15.39 -5.67 0.85
CA LEU A 103 -14.80 -4.96 -0.29
C LEU A 103 -15.69 -5.06 -1.55
N LYS A 104 -16.21 -6.24 -1.86
CA LYS A 104 -17.17 -6.44 -2.98
C LYS A 104 -18.39 -5.54 -2.83
N THR A 105 -18.96 -5.49 -1.63
CA THR A 105 -20.15 -4.69 -1.32
C THR A 105 -19.84 -3.21 -1.50
N THR A 106 -18.77 -2.72 -0.89
CA THR A 106 -18.32 -1.32 -0.98
C THR A 106 -18.05 -0.88 -2.42
N ILE A 107 -17.44 -1.74 -3.25
CA ILE A 107 -17.20 -1.45 -4.66
C ILE A 107 -18.52 -1.41 -5.44
N SER A 108 -19.43 -2.36 -5.18
CA SER A 108 -20.75 -2.37 -5.83
C SER A 108 -21.54 -1.10 -5.51
N GLU A 109 -21.51 -0.65 -4.26
CA GLU A 109 -22.11 0.60 -3.81
C GLU A 109 -21.49 1.80 -4.54
N HIS A 110 -20.15 1.88 -4.57
CA HIS A 110 -19.45 2.93 -5.29
C HIS A 110 -19.86 3.01 -6.77
N ARG A 111 -19.92 1.86 -7.46
CA ARG A 111 -20.36 1.78 -8.87
C ARG A 111 -21.80 2.25 -9.05
N ILE A 112 -22.70 1.86 -8.15
CA ILE A 112 -24.11 2.25 -8.19
C ILE A 112 -24.24 3.77 -7.97
N LEU A 113 -23.57 4.33 -6.98
CA LEU A 113 -23.59 5.77 -6.70
C LEU A 113 -23.02 6.58 -7.87
N LYS A 114 -21.90 6.13 -8.45
CA LYS A 114 -21.32 6.74 -9.65
C LYS A 114 -22.30 6.70 -10.82
N ARG A 115 -22.97 5.57 -11.03
CA ARG A 115 -23.99 5.43 -12.08
C ARG A 115 -25.20 6.35 -11.85
N ILE A 116 -25.67 6.47 -10.60
CA ILE A 116 -26.74 7.40 -10.24
C ILE A 116 -26.33 8.84 -10.55
N GLN A 117 -25.11 9.22 -10.21
CA GLN A 117 -24.58 10.56 -10.48
C GLN A 117 -24.51 10.85 -11.99
N GLU A 118 -23.96 9.92 -12.78
CA GLU A 118 -23.95 10.02 -14.25
C GLU A 118 -25.37 10.22 -14.83
N LEU A 119 -26.36 9.48 -14.32
CA LEU A 119 -27.75 9.58 -14.79
C LEU A 119 -28.41 10.89 -14.38
N LYS A 120 -28.11 11.42 -13.18
CA LYS A 120 -28.58 12.73 -12.74
C LYS A 120 -28.02 13.85 -13.62
N GLU A 121 -26.74 13.77 -13.97
CA GLU A 121 -26.09 14.72 -14.88
C GLU A 121 -26.67 14.64 -16.29
N ALA A 122 -26.89 13.44 -16.83
CA ALA A 122 -27.53 13.27 -18.13
C ALA A 122 -28.94 13.88 -18.16
N ARG A 123 -29.72 13.69 -17.09
CA ARG A 123 -31.03 14.33 -16.92
C ARG A 123 -30.92 15.85 -16.88
N ALA A 124 -29.95 16.40 -16.14
CA ALA A 124 -29.71 17.84 -16.09
C ALA A 124 -29.28 18.42 -17.45
N ALA A 125 -28.61 17.63 -18.28
CA ALA A 125 -28.26 17.97 -19.67
C ALA A 125 -29.43 17.84 -20.66
N GLY A 126 -30.63 17.51 -20.19
CA GLY A 126 -31.84 17.40 -21.03
C GLY A 126 -32.03 16.03 -21.68
N CYS A 127 -31.35 14.98 -21.23
CA CYS A 127 -31.64 13.61 -21.70
C CYS A 127 -32.93 13.10 -21.06
N HIS A 128 -33.88 12.64 -21.89
CA HIS A 128 -35.17 12.13 -21.44
C HIS A 128 -35.33 10.62 -21.68
N SER A 129 -34.45 10.00 -22.47
CA SER A 129 -34.41 8.55 -22.69
C SER A 129 -33.10 7.91 -22.25
N SER A 130 -33.13 6.60 -21.92
CA SER A 130 -31.91 5.85 -21.58
C SER A 130 -30.91 5.82 -22.74
N ALA A 131 -31.40 5.84 -23.99
CA ALA A 131 -30.55 5.87 -25.18
C ALA A 131 -29.83 7.22 -25.31
N GLU A 132 -30.50 8.34 -25.05
CA GLU A 132 -29.89 9.67 -25.01
C GLU A 132 -28.84 9.78 -23.91
N ALA A 133 -29.16 9.33 -22.69
CA ALA A 133 -28.22 9.33 -21.58
C ALA A 133 -26.97 8.49 -21.90
N GLY A 134 -27.14 7.33 -22.55
CA GLY A 134 -26.03 6.52 -23.03
C GLY A 134 -25.12 7.28 -24.00
N ARG A 135 -25.70 7.95 -25.02
CA ARG A 135 -24.94 8.75 -25.99
C ARG A 135 -24.23 9.94 -25.34
N PHE A 136 -24.90 10.67 -24.46
CA PHE A 136 -24.34 11.79 -23.72
C PHE A 136 -23.11 11.37 -22.89
N LEU A 137 -23.22 10.28 -22.13
CA LEU A 137 -22.12 9.79 -21.30
C LEU A 137 -20.91 9.32 -22.12
N VAL A 138 -21.15 8.68 -23.27
CA VAL A 138 -20.07 8.30 -24.20
C VAL A 138 -19.36 9.53 -24.73
N GLN A 139 -20.11 10.55 -25.17
CA GLN A 139 -19.54 11.82 -25.65
C GLN A 139 -18.77 12.55 -24.55
N LYS A 140 -19.32 12.59 -23.33
CA LYS A 140 -18.67 13.19 -22.16
C LYS A 140 -17.33 12.51 -21.85
N ARG A 141 -17.31 11.18 -21.78
CA ARG A 141 -16.05 10.42 -21.55
C ARG A 141 -15.03 10.64 -22.65
N LYS A 142 -15.46 10.74 -23.92
CA LYS A 142 -14.57 11.06 -25.03
C LYS A 142 -13.92 12.43 -24.86
N ARG A 143 -14.71 13.46 -24.52
CA ARG A 143 -14.21 14.81 -24.26
C ARG A 143 -13.23 14.86 -23.07
N GLU A 144 -13.56 14.19 -21.97
CA GLU A 144 -12.70 14.11 -20.80
C GLU A 144 -11.37 13.38 -21.09
N ALA A 145 -11.39 12.33 -21.92
CA ALA A 145 -10.18 11.63 -22.34
C ALA A 145 -9.29 12.52 -23.21
N GLU A 146 -9.87 13.21 -24.20
CA GLU A 146 -9.15 14.15 -25.06
C GLU A 146 -8.52 15.31 -24.25
N GLU A 147 -9.24 15.87 -23.28
CA GLU A 147 -8.71 16.90 -22.38
C GLU A 147 -7.56 16.38 -21.52
N ARG A 148 -7.64 15.14 -21.01
CA ARG A 148 -6.55 14.52 -20.24
C ARG A 148 -5.32 14.30 -21.10
N ASP A 149 -5.49 13.85 -22.33
CA ASP A 149 -4.39 13.64 -23.27
C ASP A 149 -3.71 14.96 -23.67
N CYS A 150 -4.48 16.03 -23.90
CA CYS A 150 -3.94 17.37 -24.15
C CYS A 150 -3.15 17.89 -22.94
N ARG A 151 -3.72 17.80 -21.73
CA ARG A 151 -3.02 18.22 -20.49
C ARG A 151 -1.73 17.43 -20.27
N ALA A 152 -1.75 16.12 -20.53
CA ALA A 152 -0.55 15.28 -20.40
C ALA A 152 0.57 15.74 -21.36
N LYS A 153 0.22 16.06 -22.62
CA LYS A 153 1.17 16.58 -23.61
C LYS A 153 1.74 17.95 -23.21
N GLU A 154 0.89 18.86 -22.73
CA GLU A 154 1.32 20.18 -22.25
C GLU A 154 2.29 20.07 -21.05
N SER A 155 1.98 19.19 -20.09
CA SER A 155 2.85 18.96 -18.92
C SER A 155 4.18 18.29 -19.29
N ALA A 156 4.22 17.44 -20.32
CA ALA A 156 5.47 16.87 -20.83
C ALA A 156 6.33 17.91 -21.57
N GLN A 157 5.69 18.84 -22.30
CA GLN A 157 6.38 19.88 -23.06
C GLN A 157 6.94 21.00 -22.15
N ALA A 158 6.28 21.29 -21.02
CA ALA A 158 6.78 22.20 -19.99
C ALA A 158 7.95 21.63 -19.16
N GLY A 159 8.09 20.31 -19.08
CA GLY A 159 9.23 19.66 -18.42
C GLY A 159 10.51 19.60 -19.27
N SER A 160 10.40 19.76 -20.59
CA SER A 160 11.55 19.75 -21.52
C SER A 160 12.19 21.13 -21.72
N SER A 161 11.53 22.22 -21.32
CA SER A 161 11.99 23.60 -21.53
C SER A 161 12.88 24.13 -20.40
N SER A 162 13.14 23.36 -19.34
CA SER A 162 14.02 23.77 -18.22
C SER A 162 15.47 23.26 -18.30
N GLN A 163 15.87 22.58 -19.38
CA GLN A 163 17.29 22.27 -19.67
C GLN A 163 17.71 22.95 -20.98
N GLY A 164 17.84 24.28 -20.92
CA GLY A 164 18.18 25.08 -22.09
C GLY A 164 18.86 26.38 -21.72
N GLY A 165 20.14 26.29 -21.34
CA GLY A 165 21.10 27.37 -21.52
C GLY A 165 21.45 28.20 -20.29
N LEU A 166 22.66 28.01 -19.76
CA LEU A 166 23.65 29.07 -19.62
C LEU A 166 25.05 28.46 -19.79
N ASN A 167 25.56 28.49 -21.03
CA ASN A 167 26.99 28.47 -21.29
C ASN A 167 27.45 29.94 -21.27
N ALA A 168 28.38 30.28 -20.38
CA ALA A 168 29.25 31.44 -20.55
C ALA A 168 30.67 31.05 -20.10
N PHE A 169 31.43 30.64 -21.10
CA PHE A 169 32.87 30.46 -21.09
C PHE A 169 33.55 31.83 -20.95
N ILE A 170 34.42 32.00 -19.94
CA ILE A 170 35.50 32.99 -19.95
C ILE A 170 36.77 32.32 -19.37
N PRO A 171 37.89 32.27 -20.11
CA PRO A 171 39.21 31.92 -19.61
C PRO A 171 40.10 33.18 -19.43
N LEU A 172 40.92 33.25 -18.38
CA LEU A 172 42.37 33.57 -18.42
C LEU A 172 43.02 33.66 -17.02
N ASP A 173 44.15 32.95 -16.92
CA ASP A 173 45.46 33.30 -16.34
C ASP A 173 45.70 33.68 -14.85
N SER A 174 46.41 32.75 -14.18
CA SER A 174 47.81 32.85 -13.73
C SER A 174 48.28 33.91 -12.69
N ILE A 175 48.92 33.39 -11.62
CA ILE A 175 50.06 33.91 -10.80
C ILE A 175 49.76 34.61 -9.45
N ALA A 176 50.16 33.92 -8.35
CA ALA A 176 50.97 34.36 -7.19
C ALA A 176 51.07 33.15 -6.22
N LYS A 177 52.23 32.50 -5.91
CA LYS A 177 53.34 32.87 -4.99
C LYS A 177 52.83 33.60 -3.74
N ASP A 178 52.98 33.13 -2.50
CA ASP A 178 54.03 32.34 -1.84
C ASP A 178 53.48 31.19 -0.97
#